data_AF-J9GLX6-F1
#
_entry.id   AF-J9GLX6-F1
#
_cell.length_a   1.000
_cell.length_b   1.000
_cell.length_c   1.000
_cell.angle_alpha   90.00
_cell.angle_beta   90.00
_cell.angle_gamma   90.00
#
_symmetry.space_group_name_H-M   'P 1'
#
loop_
_entity.id
_entity.type
_entity.pdbx_description
1 polymer ?
#
loop_
_entity_poly.entity_id
_entity_poly.type
_entity_poly.pdbx_seq_one_letter_code
_entity_poly.pdbx_strand_id
1 'polypeptide(L)'
;MTLDTEKNEAVMYLDGREHGRVKNYGDGTPVSLGRQKRATPGKNDGDFMFKIGHSYGEPNDMSRMLDGEICEVRIWKVARTAEDIYRDMYRIENPTQTEGLCAYWKFNEGAGNTVKDWSGHGNDAVAHTDVVWPSSIEVTVKNRE
;
A
#
# COMPACT_ATOMS: atom_id res chain seq x y z
N MET A 1 5.09 -0.84 7.74
CA MET A 1 4.58 -1.42 9.01
C MET A 1 4.44 -2.92 8.81
N THR A 2 4.68 -3.71 9.84
CA THR A 2 4.47 -5.15 9.86
C THR A 2 3.55 -5.50 11.03
N LEU A 3 2.65 -6.45 10.81
CA LEU A 3 1.78 -7.00 11.82
C LEU A 3 2.14 -8.47 12.01
N ASP A 4 2.53 -8.84 13.23
CA ASP A 4 2.83 -10.22 13.60
C ASP A 4 1.73 -10.71 14.56
N THR A 5 0.81 -11.50 14.03
CA THR A 5 -0.35 -12.03 14.77
C THR A 5 0.05 -13.09 15.78
N GLU A 6 1.14 -13.82 15.55
CA GLU A 6 1.62 -14.85 16.48
C GLU A 6 2.27 -14.20 17.71
N LYS A 7 3.04 -13.13 17.50
CA LYS A 7 3.67 -12.37 18.58
C LYS A 7 2.75 -11.30 19.19
N ASN A 8 1.63 -10.98 18.54
CA ASN A 8 0.77 -9.85 18.87
C ASN A 8 1.55 -8.53 18.92
N GLU A 9 2.39 -8.28 17.90
CA GLU A 9 3.22 -7.09 17.78
C GLU A 9 2.99 -6.38 16.43
N ALA A 10 2.93 -5.06 16.46
CA ALA A 10 2.94 -4.20 15.29
C ALA A 10 4.21 -3.35 15.30
N VAL A 11 4.95 -3.34 14.20
CA VAL A 11 6.22 -2.61 14.08
C VAL A 11 6.20 -1.67 12.88
N MET A 12 6.56 -0.42 13.10
CA MET A 12 6.79 0.56 12.05
C MET A 12 8.28 0.68 11.80
N TYR A 13 8.66 0.62 10.52
CA TYR A 13 10.03 0.81 10.08
C TYR A 13 10.08 2.05 9.19
N LEU A 14 11.12 2.86 9.37
CA LEU A 14 11.49 3.96 8.50
C LEU A 14 12.88 3.69 7.97
N ASP A 15 13.03 3.70 6.64
CA ASP A 15 14.29 3.37 5.96
C ASP A 15 14.92 2.04 6.43
N GLY A 16 14.10 1.02 6.68
CA GLY A 16 14.56 -0.29 7.16
C GLY A 16 14.97 -0.33 8.64
N ARG A 17 14.81 0.76 9.40
CA ARG A 17 15.09 0.82 10.84
C ARG A 17 13.78 0.88 11.63
N GLU A 18 13.71 0.17 12.74
CA GLU A 18 12.54 0.25 13.62
C GLU A 18 12.37 1.68 14.14
N HIS A 19 11.17 2.22 13.94
CA HIS A 19 10.78 3.55 14.38
C HIS A 19 9.82 3.50 15.57
N GLY A 20 8.98 2.47 15.63
CA GLY A 20 8.05 2.28 16.74
C GLY A 20 7.49 0.87 16.77
N ARG A 21 7.14 0.42 17.97
CA ARG A 21 6.58 -0.90 18.22
C ARG A 21 5.43 -0.80 19.21
N VAL A 22 4.36 -1.51 18.91
CA VAL A 22 3.25 -1.75 19.83
C VAL A 22 3.18 -3.25 20.09
N LYS A 23 3.12 -3.61 21.37
CA LYS A 23 2.80 -4.97 21.81
C LYS A 23 1.35 -5.01 22.28
N ASN A 24 0.68 -6.13 22.07
CA ASN A 24 -0.74 -6.30 22.36
C ASN A 24 -1.61 -5.30 21.58
N TYR A 25 -1.46 -5.28 20.25
CA TYR A 25 -2.15 -4.31 19.38
C TYR A 25 -3.67 -4.54 19.27
N GLY A 26 -4.18 -5.60 19.90
CA GLY A 26 -5.60 -5.98 19.91
C GLY A 26 -5.89 -7.12 18.95
N ASP A 27 -7.11 -7.16 18.44
CA ASP A 27 -7.55 -8.10 17.41
C ASP A 27 -7.36 -7.52 16.01
N GLY A 28 -7.09 -8.40 15.05
CA GLY A 28 -6.99 -8.06 13.63
C GLY A 28 -7.99 -8.87 12.82
N THR A 29 -8.68 -8.22 11.90
CA THR A 29 -9.52 -8.89 10.92
C THR A 29 -8.82 -8.89 9.55
N PRO A 30 -9.01 -9.94 8.72
CA PRO A 30 -8.49 -9.94 7.37
C PRO A 30 -9.01 -8.75 6.56
N VAL A 31 -8.11 -8.12 5.80
CA VAL A 31 -8.47 -7.08 4.84
C VAL A 31 -8.78 -7.71 3.49
N SER A 32 -9.87 -7.29 2.85
CA SER A 32 -10.17 -7.68 1.47
C SER A 32 -9.50 -6.71 0.50
N LEU A 33 -8.70 -7.24 -0.43
CA LEU A 33 -8.11 -6.49 -1.54
C LEU A 33 -8.92 -6.62 -2.84
N GLY A 34 -9.95 -7.47 -2.85
CA GLY A 34 -10.73 -7.76 -4.05
C GLY A 34 -11.59 -6.58 -4.50
N ARG A 35 -12.04 -6.62 -5.75
CA ARG A 35 -12.89 -5.60 -6.36
C ARG A 35 -14.21 -5.45 -5.60
N GLN A 36 -14.39 -4.28 -5.00
CA GLN A 36 -15.59 -3.89 -4.26
C GLN A 36 -16.53 -3.03 -5.13
N LYS A 37 -17.80 -2.87 -4.73
CA LYS A 37 -18.73 -1.97 -5.43
C LYS A 37 -18.31 -0.52 -5.25
N ARG A 38 -17.96 0.16 -6.35
CA ARG A 38 -17.69 1.61 -6.33
C ARG A 38 -18.97 2.38 -6.04
N ALA A 39 -18.85 3.44 -5.25
CA ALA A 39 -19.93 4.39 -5.04
C ALA A 39 -20.29 5.14 -6.32
N THR A 40 -21.57 5.43 -6.49
CA THR A 40 -22.06 6.37 -7.49
C THR A 40 -21.48 7.76 -7.16
N PRO A 41 -21.02 8.55 -8.16
CA PRO A 41 -20.53 9.90 -7.92
C PRO A 41 -21.54 10.73 -7.11
N GLY A 42 -21.08 11.27 -5.97
CA GLY A 42 -21.90 12.07 -5.07
C GLY A 42 -22.85 11.29 -4.13
N LYS A 43 -22.79 9.96 -4.08
CA LYS A 43 -23.62 9.12 -3.18
C LYS A 43 -22.79 8.18 -2.32
N ASN A 44 -23.23 7.92 -1.09
CA ASN A 44 -22.57 6.97 -0.18
C ASN A 44 -23.20 5.57 -0.32
N ASP A 45 -23.14 4.98 -1.52
CA ASP A 45 -23.76 3.68 -1.85
C ASP A 45 -22.77 2.61 -2.31
N GLY A 46 -21.47 2.87 -2.17
CA GLY A 46 -20.38 1.92 -2.42
C GLY A 46 -19.98 1.15 -1.17
N ASP A 47 -19.29 0.04 -1.37
CA ASP A 47 -18.73 -0.75 -0.28
C ASP A 47 -17.50 -0.03 0.33
N PHE A 48 -17.17 -0.38 1.57
CA PHE A 48 -15.88 0.00 2.14
C PHE A 48 -14.75 -0.69 1.39
N MET A 49 -13.81 0.10 0.86
CA MET A 49 -12.69 -0.38 0.06
C MET A 49 -11.37 -0.23 0.83
N PHE A 50 -10.39 -1.08 0.52
CA PHE A 50 -9.01 -0.77 0.82
C PHE A 50 -8.61 0.50 0.04
N LYS A 51 -8.16 1.54 0.75
CA LYS A 51 -7.78 2.83 0.17
C LYS A 51 -6.27 3.05 0.28
N ILE A 52 -5.67 3.59 -0.77
CA ILE A 52 -4.28 4.08 -0.77
C ILE A 52 -4.36 5.61 -0.80
N GLY A 53 -3.61 6.28 0.08
CA GLY A 53 -3.58 7.75 0.15
C GLY A 53 -4.86 8.40 0.72
N HIS A 54 -5.69 7.66 1.46
CA HIS A 54 -6.87 8.20 2.13
C HIS A 54 -7.14 7.49 3.47
N SER A 55 -7.36 8.27 4.54
CA SER A 55 -7.56 7.75 5.90
C SER A 55 -9.05 7.60 6.25
N TYR A 56 -9.56 6.35 6.26
CA TYR A 56 -10.95 5.93 6.55
C TYR A 56 -12.06 6.82 5.95
N GLY A 57 -13.31 6.72 6.41
CA GLY A 57 -14.42 7.56 5.95
C GLY A 57 -15.21 7.00 4.77
N GLU A 58 -16.32 7.67 4.45
CA GLU A 58 -17.27 7.27 3.40
C GLU A 58 -16.57 7.11 2.03
N PRO A 59 -17.13 6.31 1.10
CA PRO A 59 -16.48 6.05 -0.20
C PRO A 59 -16.14 7.30 -1.01
N ASN A 60 -16.89 8.39 -0.85
CA ASN A 60 -16.74 9.66 -1.57
C ASN A 60 -16.25 10.82 -0.69
N ASP A 61 -15.96 10.58 0.58
CA ASP A 61 -15.32 11.59 1.42
C ASP A 61 -13.86 11.72 0.97
N MET A 62 -13.45 12.93 0.57
CA MET A 62 -12.08 13.26 0.16
C MET A 62 -11.40 14.22 1.16
N SER A 63 -12.00 14.47 2.33
CA SER A 63 -11.45 15.37 3.34
C SER A 63 -10.23 14.81 4.07
N ARG A 64 -9.93 13.52 3.87
CA ARG A 64 -8.87 12.77 4.57
C ARG A 64 -7.84 12.17 3.62
N MET A 65 -7.66 12.82 2.47
CA MET A 65 -6.58 12.49 1.53
C MET A 65 -5.21 12.72 2.18
N LEU A 66 -4.24 11.89 1.82
CA LEU A 66 -2.84 12.16 2.04
C LEU A 66 -2.46 13.39 1.19
N ASP A 67 -1.93 14.42 1.83
CA ASP A 67 -1.22 15.49 1.15
C ASP A 67 0.25 15.07 0.97
N GLY A 68 0.53 14.39 -0.13
CA GLY A 68 1.85 13.85 -0.41
C GLY A 68 1.90 12.89 -1.59
N GLU A 69 3.10 12.37 -1.83
CA GLU A 69 3.41 11.49 -2.96
C GLU A 69 3.58 10.05 -2.47
N ILE A 70 3.14 9.10 -3.29
CA ILE A 70 3.16 7.67 -2.98
C ILE A 70 3.82 6.94 -4.14
N CYS A 71 4.75 6.05 -3.83
CA CYS A 71 5.27 5.06 -4.76
C CYS A 71 5.45 3.72 -4.07
N GLU A 72 5.63 2.66 -4.86
CA GLU A 72 6.13 1.37 -4.37
C GLU A 72 5.28 0.72 -3.24
N VAL A 73 3.95 0.86 -3.31
CA VAL A 73 3.03 0.32 -2.30
C VAL A 73 2.93 -1.19 -2.44
N ARG A 74 3.10 -1.90 -1.33
CA ARG A 74 3.07 -3.37 -1.28
C ARG A 74 2.27 -3.86 -0.09
N ILE A 75 1.57 -4.97 -0.28
CA ILE A 75 0.89 -5.70 0.80
C ILE A 75 1.45 -7.11 0.86
N TRP A 76 1.77 -7.57 2.07
CA TRP A 76 2.33 -8.89 2.33
C TRP A 76 1.45 -9.65 3.32
N LYS A 77 1.29 -10.96 3.12
CA LYS A 77 0.65 -11.88 4.09
C LYS A 77 1.63 -12.45 5.12
N VAL A 78 2.87 -11.98 5.12
CA VAL A 78 3.93 -12.40 6.05
C VAL A 78 4.51 -11.16 6.74
N ALA A 79 4.83 -11.29 8.03
CA ALA A 79 5.56 -10.26 8.74
C ALA A 79 7.00 -10.20 8.20
N ARG A 80 7.40 -9.03 7.67
CA ARG A 80 8.72 -8.81 7.08
C ARG A 80 9.73 -8.38 8.15
N THR A 81 11.00 -8.75 8.00
CA THR A 81 12.05 -8.25 8.91
C THR A 81 12.52 -6.84 8.50
N ALA A 82 13.30 -6.20 9.37
CA ALA A 82 13.95 -4.92 9.07
C ALA A 82 14.87 -5.02 7.84
N GLU A 83 15.65 -6.09 7.75
CA GLU A 83 16.59 -6.38 6.67
C GLU A 83 15.85 -6.64 5.36
N ASP A 84 14.75 -7.39 5.42
CA ASP A 84 13.88 -7.65 4.28
C ASP A 84 13.25 -6.36 3.73
N ILE A 85 12.83 -5.45 4.63
CA ILE A 85 12.26 -4.15 4.23
C ILE A 85 13.37 -3.31 3.61
N TYR A 86 14.54 -3.23 4.24
CA TYR A 86 15.66 -2.44 3.76
C TYR A 86 16.13 -2.91 2.38
N ARG A 87 16.33 -4.22 2.17
CA ARG A 87 16.76 -4.80 0.90
C ARG A 87 15.78 -4.48 -0.23
N ASP A 88 14.49 -4.60 0.04
CA ASP A 88 13.44 -4.57 -1.00
C ASP A 88 12.72 -3.21 -1.10
N MET A 89 13.19 -2.16 -0.39
CA MET A 89 12.41 -0.92 -0.24
C MET A 89 12.13 -0.18 -1.55
N TYR A 90 12.96 -0.34 -2.58
CA TYR A 90 12.80 0.37 -3.88
C TYR A 90 12.27 -0.50 -5.02
N ARG A 91 12.36 -1.82 -4.92
CA ARG A 91 11.85 -2.74 -5.94
C ARG A 91 11.77 -4.17 -5.43
N ILE A 92 10.86 -4.93 -6.03
CA ILE A 92 10.88 -6.40 -6.00
C ILE A 92 11.24 -6.88 -7.41
N GLU A 93 12.29 -7.70 -7.54
CA GLU A 93 12.80 -8.12 -8.86
C GLU A 93 11.83 -9.02 -9.62
N ASN A 94 11.28 -10.04 -8.95
CA ASN A 94 10.37 -11.02 -9.54
C ASN A 94 9.05 -11.10 -8.77
N PRO A 95 8.20 -10.05 -8.84
CA PRO A 95 7.05 -9.91 -7.94
C PRO A 95 6.02 -11.04 -8.07
N THR A 96 5.84 -11.59 -9.27
CA THR A 96 4.90 -12.71 -9.51
C THR A 96 5.37 -14.05 -8.93
N GLN A 97 6.65 -14.16 -8.58
CA GLN A 97 7.25 -15.36 -7.97
C GLN A 97 7.59 -15.14 -6.49
N THR A 98 7.29 -13.96 -5.96
CA THR A 98 7.70 -13.58 -4.62
C THR A 98 6.68 -14.09 -3.60
N GLU A 99 7.10 -15.06 -2.78
CA GLU A 99 6.25 -15.64 -1.77
C GLU A 99 5.76 -14.60 -0.75
N GLY A 100 4.48 -14.68 -0.40
CA GLY A 100 3.89 -13.79 0.60
C GLY A 100 3.50 -12.41 0.08
N LEU A 101 3.85 -12.02 -1.15
CA LEU A 101 3.42 -10.75 -1.75
C LEU A 101 1.97 -10.86 -2.24
N CYS A 102 1.07 -10.05 -1.69
CA CYS A 102 -0.36 -10.07 -2.02
C CYS A 102 -0.74 -9.07 -3.11
N ALA A 103 -0.13 -7.88 -3.10
CA ALA A 103 -0.33 -6.83 -4.09
C ALA A 103 0.91 -5.93 -4.16
N TYR A 104 1.18 -5.37 -5.34
CA TYR A 104 2.29 -4.43 -5.54
C TYR A 104 1.96 -3.38 -6.60
N TRP A 105 1.76 -2.14 -6.16
CA TRP A 105 1.51 -0.99 -7.02
C TRP A 105 2.74 -0.08 -7.04
N LYS A 106 3.37 0.04 -8.21
CA LYS A 106 4.60 0.83 -8.36
C LYS A 106 4.35 2.33 -8.38
N PHE A 107 3.19 2.75 -8.90
CA PHE A 107 2.88 4.16 -9.20
C PHE A 107 3.96 4.76 -10.11
N ASN A 108 4.15 4.17 -11.29
CA ASN A 108 5.11 4.67 -12.29
C ASN A 108 4.56 4.62 -13.72
N GLU A 109 3.23 4.55 -13.86
CA GLU A 109 2.53 4.51 -15.15
C GLU A 109 2.65 5.82 -15.92
N GLY A 110 2.80 6.95 -15.21
CA GLY A 110 3.03 8.27 -15.81
C GLY A 110 1.81 8.93 -16.45
N ALA A 111 0.69 8.22 -16.58
CA ALA A 111 -0.59 8.75 -17.04
C ALA A 111 -1.75 7.83 -16.63
N GLY A 112 -2.97 8.39 -16.67
CA GLY A 112 -4.21 7.64 -16.42
C GLY A 112 -4.48 7.37 -14.93
N ASN A 113 -5.59 6.66 -14.69
CA ASN A 113 -6.16 6.45 -13.35
C ASN A 113 -6.15 4.99 -12.89
N THR A 114 -5.47 4.12 -13.62
CA THR A 114 -5.31 2.71 -13.25
C THR A 114 -3.85 2.47 -12.95
N VAL A 115 -3.58 1.97 -11.75
CA VAL A 115 -2.24 1.59 -11.29
C VAL A 115 -2.20 0.07 -11.22
N LYS A 116 -1.24 -0.52 -11.93
CA LYS A 116 -1.20 -1.97 -12.12
C LYS A 116 -0.74 -2.69 -10.85
N ASP A 117 -1.36 -3.81 -10.54
CA ASP A 117 -0.85 -4.78 -9.57
C ASP A 117 0.21 -5.69 -10.22
N TRP A 118 1.46 -5.48 -9.83
CA TRP A 118 2.62 -6.22 -10.30
C TRP A 118 2.81 -7.57 -9.62
N SER A 119 2.04 -7.91 -8.57
CA SER A 119 2.11 -9.26 -7.97
C SER A 119 1.47 -10.33 -8.86
N GLY A 120 0.68 -9.92 -9.87
CA GLY A 120 -0.03 -10.83 -10.76
C GLY A 120 -1.35 -11.37 -10.22
N HIS A 121 -1.85 -10.82 -9.11
CA HIS A 121 -3.12 -11.24 -8.51
C HIS A 121 -4.34 -10.45 -9.00
N GLY A 122 -4.13 -9.47 -9.89
CA GLY A 122 -5.21 -8.72 -10.54
C GLY A 122 -5.87 -7.68 -9.64
N ASN A 123 -5.18 -7.21 -8.59
CA ASN A 123 -5.70 -6.18 -7.69
C ASN A 123 -5.40 -4.76 -8.21
N ASP A 124 -5.57 -4.50 -9.51
CA ASP A 124 -5.28 -3.17 -10.08
C ASP A 124 -6.05 -2.08 -9.31
N ALA A 125 -5.32 -1.05 -8.88
CA ALA A 125 -5.92 0.07 -8.16
C ALA A 125 -6.51 1.07 -9.17
N VAL A 126 -7.68 1.62 -8.83
CA VAL A 126 -8.36 2.64 -9.64
C VAL A 126 -8.54 3.90 -8.82
N ALA A 127 -8.01 5.01 -9.32
CA ALA A 127 -8.08 6.28 -8.63
C ALA A 127 -9.53 6.80 -8.58
N HIS A 128 -9.88 7.40 -7.45
CA HIS A 128 -11.19 8.01 -7.27
C HIS A 128 -11.32 9.30 -8.09
N THR A 129 -10.26 10.09 -8.10
CA THR A 129 -10.06 11.31 -8.90
C THR A 129 -8.86 11.14 -9.83
N ASP A 130 -8.65 12.08 -10.76
CA ASP A 130 -7.50 12.01 -11.66
C ASP A 130 -6.17 12.00 -10.90
N VAL A 131 -5.29 11.07 -11.25
CA VAL A 131 -3.95 10.98 -10.66
C VAL A 131 -3.06 12.08 -11.23
N VAL A 132 -2.40 12.83 -10.34
CA VAL A 132 -1.35 13.76 -10.73
C VAL A 132 -0.03 13.00 -10.81
N TRP A 133 0.54 12.92 -12.01
CA TRP A 133 1.82 12.26 -12.26
C TRP A 133 2.94 13.31 -12.32
N PRO A 134 3.78 13.43 -11.28
CA PRO A 134 4.87 14.39 -11.27
C PRO A 134 5.99 13.99 -12.25
N SER A 135 6.53 14.95 -12.98
CA SER A 135 7.51 14.72 -14.06
C SER A 135 8.98 14.73 -13.62
N SER A 136 9.29 15.06 -12.36
CA SER A 136 10.65 15.37 -11.91
C SER A 136 10.99 14.90 -10.48
N ILE A 137 10.41 13.78 -10.04
CA ILE A 137 10.75 13.19 -8.75
C ILE A 137 11.82 12.11 -8.92
N GLU A 138 12.93 12.29 -8.19
CA GLU A 138 13.89 11.22 -7.95
C GLU A 138 13.76 10.73 -6.50
N VAL A 139 13.50 9.44 -6.34
CA VAL A 139 13.58 8.79 -5.03
C VAL A 139 15.04 8.45 -4.77
N THR A 140 15.68 9.13 -3.81
CA THR A 140 17.04 8.79 -3.41
C THR A 140 17.11 7.36 -2.88
N VAL A 141 17.99 6.55 -3.47
CA VAL A 141 18.20 5.15 -3.11
C VAL A 141 19.18 5.06 -1.94
N LYS A 142 18.66 4.79 -0.74
CA LYS A 142 19.42 4.74 0.53
C LYS A 142 20.09 3.40 0.81
N ASN A 143 19.74 2.35 0.08
CA ASN A 143 20.18 0.97 0.34
C ASN A 143 21.21 0.44 -0.68
N ARG A 144 21.93 1.33 -1.38
CA ARG A 144 22.91 1.03 -2.43
C ARG A 144 24.36 1.40 -2.07
N GLU A 145 24.69 1.41 -0.78
CA GLU A 145 26.08 1.53 -0.32
C GLU A 145 26.71 0.16 -0.05
#